data_AF-A0A6A6LRN7-F1
#
_entry.id   AF-A0A6A6LRN7-F1
#
_cell.length_a   1.000
_cell.length_b   1.000
_cell.length_c   1.000
_cell.angle_alpha   90.00
_cell.angle_beta   90.00
_cell.angle_gamma   90.00
#
_symmetry.space_group_name_H-M   'P 1'
#
loop_
_entity.id
_entity.type
_entity.pdbx_description
1 polymer ?
#
loop_
_entity_poly.entity_id
_entity_poly.type
_entity_poly.pdbx_seq_one_letter_code
_entity_poly.pdbx_strand_id
1 'polypeptide(L)'
;MAKGLIWATAEDLARNRGHVISLYRQILRSLNSPNLPLNLAARLAKKAEVRAIFMLASEERSLHNINDVINTAEYALSILRKGEIPNSIQEMP
;
A
#
# COMPACT_ATOMS: atom_id res chain seq x y z
N MET A 1 24.40 -2.62 -3.38
CA MET A 1 23.75 -2.22 -2.11
C MET A 1 24.81 -1.59 -1.23
N ALA A 2 24.71 -0.29 -0.93
CA ALA A 2 25.60 0.34 0.05
C ALA A 2 25.10 -0.06 1.44
N LYS A 3 25.81 -0.97 2.12
CA LYS A 3 25.54 -1.32 3.52
C LYS A 3 25.74 -0.06 4.38
N GLY A 4 24.65 0.47 4.95
CA GLY A 4 24.70 1.54 5.95
C GLY A 4 23.91 2.83 5.66
N LEU A 5 23.27 2.98 4.49
CA LEU A 5 22.36 4.12 4.30
C LEU A 5 21.02 3.85 4.99
N ILE A 6 20.58 4.81 5.81
CA ILE A 6 19.25 4.84 6.43
C ILE A 6 18.23 5.50 5.49
N TRP A 7 18.72 6.41 4.63
CA TRP A 7 17.91 7.20 3.71
C TRP A 7 18.03 6.71 2.27
N ALA A 8 16.93 6.79 1.53
CA ALA A 8 16.84 6.36 0.15
C ALA A 8 17.51 7.37 -0.78
N THR A 9 18.36 6.85 -1.68
CA THR A 9 18.89 7.62 -2.80
C THR A 9 17.86 7.75 -3.93
N ALA A 10 18.12 8.62 -4.91
CA ALA A 10 17.30 8.70 -6.11
C ALA A 10 17.24 7.37 -6.88
N GLU A 11 18.33 6.58 -6.86
CA GLU A 11 18.39 5.25 -7.48
C GLU A 11 17.48 4.25 -6.76
N ASP A 12 17.49 4.25 -5.42
CA ASP A 12 16.60 3.40 -4.61
C ASP A 12 15.12 3.68 -4.93
N LEU A 13 14.75 4.96 -4.98
CA LEU A 13 13.39 5.38 -5.33
C LEU A 13 13.01 4.99 -6.77
N ALA A 14 13.94 5.16 -7.72
CA ALA A 14 13.72 4.78 -9.10
C ALA A 14 13.48 3.27 -9.27
N ARG A 15 14.23 2.44 -8.53
CA ARG A 15 14.04 0.98 -8.50
C ARG A 15 12.65 0.58 -8.00
N ASN A 16 12.17 1.22 -6.94
CA ASN A 16 10.88 0.87 -6.33
C ASN A 16 9.66 1.44 -7.07
N ARG A 17 9.84 2.48 -7.89
CA ARG A 17 8.75 3.20 -8.55
C ARG A 17 7.78 2.31 -9.33
N GLY A 18 8.31 1.36 -10.12
CA GLY A 18 7.48 0.46 -10.92
C GLY A 18 6.60 -0.44 -10.06
N HIS A 19 7.17 -0.98 -8.98
CA HIS A 19 6.48 -1.84 -8.03
C HIS A 19 5.39 -1.10 -7.26
N VAL A 20 5.70 0.07 -6.70
CA VAL A 20 4.75 0.91 -5.95
C VAL A 20 3.56 1.31 -6.81
N ILE A 21 3.78 1.74 -8.06
CA ILE A 21 2.70 2.09 -8.99
C ILE A 21 1.84 0.86 -9.32
N SER A 22 2.46 -0.32 -9.47
CA SER A 22 1.75 -1.56 -9.69
C SER A 22 0.84 -1.90 -8.51
N LEU A 23 1.37 -1.86 -7.28
CA LEU A 23 0.61 -2.10 -6.04
C LEU A 23 -0.58 -1.15 -5.91
N TYR A 24 -0.35 0.15 -6.11
CA TYR A 24 -1.40 1.17 -6.09
C TYR A 24 -2.57 0.81 -7.03
N ARG A 25 -2.26 0.50 -8.30
CA ARG A 25 -3.28 0.16 -9.31
C ARG A 25 -3.98 -1.14 -8.97
N GLN A 26 -3.25 -2.14 -8.48
CA GLN A 26 -3.82 -3.43 -8.14
C GLN A 26 -4.77 -3.32 -6.94
N ILE A 27 -4.40 -2.59 -5.89
CA ILE A 27 -5.26 -2.34 -4.73
C ILE A 27 -6.55 -1.62 -5.17
N LEU A 28 -6.45 -0.54 -5.95
CA LEU A 28 -7.63 0.18 -6.44
C LEU A 28 -8.55 -0.67 -7.33
N ARG A 29 -7.99 -1.62 -8.09
CA ARG A 29 -8.76 -2.60 -8.86
C ARG A 29 -9.41 -3.64 -7.96
N SER A 30 -8.69 -4.19 -6.98
CA SER A 30 -9.22 -5.16 -6.04
C SER A 30 -10.41 -4.59 -5.26
N LEU A 31 -10.36 -3.31 -4.86
CA LEU A 31 -11.50 -2.62 -4.22
C LEU A 31 -12.76 -2.52 -5.10
N ASN A 32 -12.66 -2.70 -6.42
CA ASN A 32 -13.81 -2.81 -7.32
C ASN A 32 -14.31 -4.23 -7.53
N SER A 33 -13.61 -5.22 -6.98
CA SER A 33 -13.99 -6.62 -7.14
C SER A 33 -15.37 -6.86 -6.51
N PRO A 34 -16.31 -7.50 -7.23
CA PRO A 34 -17.61 -7.85 -6.67
C PRO A 34 -17.50 -8.83 -5.49
N ASN A 35 -16.36 -9.54 -5.36
CA ASN A 35 -16.11 -10.50 -4.28
C ASN A 35 -15.88 -9.82 -2.91
N LEU A 36 -15.62 -8.51 -2.88
CA LEU A 36 -15.55 -7.76 -1.63
C LEU A 36 -16.96 -7.35 -1.18
N PRO A 37 -17.34 -7.57 0.09
CA PRO A 37 -18.64 -7.23 0.65
C PRO A 37 -18.75 -5.72 0.95
N LEU A 38 -18.48 -4.88 -0.05
CA LEU A 38 -18.50 -3.42 0.06
C LEU A 38 -19.65 -2.84 -0.78
N ASN A 39 -20.49 -2.03 -0.17
CA ASN A 39 -21.42 -1.17 -0.89
C ASN A 39 -20.68 -0.03 -1.63
N LEU A 40 -21.37 0.70 -2.50
CA LEU A 40 -20.76 1.75 -3.32
C LEU A 40 -20.05 2.82 -2.49
N ALA A 41 -20.70 3.31 -1.43
CA ALA A 41 -20.13 4.34 -0.55
C ALA A 41 -18.83 3.85 0.12
N ALA A 42 -18.83 2.63 0.65
CA ALA A 42 -17.66 2.03 1.29
C ALA A 42 -16.52 1.82 0.30
N ARG A 43 -16.79 1.44 -0.96
CA ARG A 43 -15.76 1.35 -2.01
C ARG A 43 -15.12 2.70 -2.30
N LEU A 44 -15.93 3.75 -2.43
CA LEU A 44 -15.43 5.11 -2.69
C LEU A 44 -14.58 5.60 -1.52
N ALA A 45 -15.04 5.40 -0.28
CA ALA A 45 -14.29 5.74 0.93
C ALA A 45 -12.94 5.00 0.98
N LYS A 46 -12.92 3.68 0.79
CA LYS A 46 -11.67 2.91 0.80
C LYS A 46 -10.70 3.30 -0.32
N LYS A 47 -11.22 3.65 -1.50
CA LYS A 47 -10.36 4.19 -2.57
C LYS A 47 -9.77 5.56 -2.22
N ALA A 48 -10.53 6.42 -1.53
CA ALA A 48 -10.02 7.70 -1.07
C ALA A 48 -8.91 7.51 -0.02
N GLU A 49 -9.13 6.60 0.93
CA GLU A 49 -8.14 6.20 1.94
C GLU A 49 -6.84 5.69 1.29
N VAL A 50 -6.93 4.75 0.34
CA VAL A 50 -5.76 4.24 -0.40
C VAL A 50 -5.03 5.38 -1.13
N ARG A 51 -5.74 6.33 -1.74
CA ARG A 51 -5.10 7.48 -2.39
C ARG A 51 -4.35 8.35 -1.39
N ALA A 52 -4.94 8.62 -0.23
CA ALA A 52 -4.32 9.40 0.83
C ALA A 52 -3.05 8.71 1.37
N ILE A 53 -3.12 7.40 1.63
CA ILE A 53 -1.97 6.61 2.10
C ILE A 53 -0.82 6.65 1.09
N PHE A 54 -1.08 6.39 -0.19
CA PHE A 54 -0.03 6.40 -1.21
C PHE A 54 0.55 7.81 -1.46
N MET A 55 -0.26 8.86 -1.30
CA MET A 55 0.21 10.24 -1.37
C MET A 55 1.18 10.54 -0.21
N LEU A 56 0.78 10.25 1.03
CA LEU A 56 1.61 10.46 2.21
C LEU A 56 2.90 9.62 2.15
N ALA A 57 2.79 8.33 1.82
CA ALA A 57 3.93 7.44 1.70
C ALA A 57 4.92 7.85 0.60
N SER A 58 4.50 8.64 -0.38
CA SER A 58 5.40 9.13 -1.45
C SER A 58 6.46 10.12 -0.96
N GLU A 59 6.25 10.70 0.23
CA GLU A 59 7.18 11.63 0.86
C GLU A 59 8.24 10.91 1.71
N GLU A 60 8.06 9.61 1.98
CA GLU A 60 8.97 8.82 2.82
C GLU A 60 10.35 8.65 2.18
N ARG A 61 11.39 8.75 3.01
CA ARG A 61 12.80 8.65 2.61
C ARG A 61 13.57 7.62 3.41
N SER A 62 13.08 7.16 4.56
CA SER A 62 13.70 6.05 5.30
C SER A 62 13.58 4.76 4.49
N LEU A 63 14.70 4.11 4.21
CA LEU A 63 14.70 2.83 3.49
C LEU A 63 13.91 1.74 4.25
N HIS A 64 13.97 1.78 5.59
CA HIS A 64 13.19 0.88 6.43
C HIS A 64 11.70 1.13 6.27
N ASN A 65 11.25 2.38 6.41
CA ASN A 65 9.83 2.74 6.32
C ASN A 65 9.28 2.49 4.90
N ILE A 66 10.07 2.76 3.86
CA ILE A 66 9.68 2.46 2.47
C ILE A 66 9.40 0.97 2.31
N ASN A 67 10.29 0.11 2.82
CA ASN A 67 10.08 -1.33 2.78
C ASN A 67 8.86 -1.76 3.58
N ASP A 68 8.64 -1.20 4.77
CA ASP A 68 7.50 -1.52 5.61
C ASP A 68 6.16 -1.12 4.97
N VAL A 69 6.10 0.04 4.31
CA VAL A 69 4.93 0.48 3.56
C VAL A 69 4.68 -0.44 2.36
N ILE A 70 5.73 -0.84 1.62
CA ILE A 70 5.60 -1.79 0.51
C ILE A 70 5.06 -3.13 1.01
N ASN A 71 5.66 -3.68 2.08
CA ASN A 71 5.24 -4.95 2.68
C ASN A 71 3.78 -4.89 3.15
N THR A 72 3.38 -3.78 3.76
CA THR A 72 2.01 -3.55 4.20
C THR A 72 1.03 -3.49 3.02
N ALA A 73 1.41 -2.82 1.92
CA ALA A 73 0.61 -2.76 0.71
C ALA A 73 0.49 -4.14 0.02
N GLU A 74 1.56 -4.93 0.00
CA GLU A 74 1.53 -6.32 -0.49
C GLU A 74 0.63 -7.20 0.35
N TYR A 75 0.75 -7.10 1.68
CA TYR A 75 -0.12 -7.82 2.61
C TYR A 75 -1.58 -7.44 2.40
N ALA A 76 -1.91 -6.14 2.39
CA ALA A 76 -3.26 -5.65 2.14
C ALA A 76 -3.83 -6.15 0.81
N LEU A 77 -3.02 -6.13 -0.27
CA LEU A 77 -3.41 -6.66 -1.57
C LEU A 77 -3.70 -8.17 -1.51
N SER A 78 -2.90 -8.93 -0.76
CA SER A 78 -3.10 -10.37 -0.59
C SER A 78 -4.45 -10.70 0.07
N ILE A 79 -4.85 -9.91 1.07
CA ILE A 79 -6.13 -10.04 1.77
C ILE A 79 -7.29 -9.63 0.85
N LEU A 80 -7.16 -8.49 0.15
CA LEU A 80 -8.18 -8.03 -0.81
C LEU A 80 -8.44 -9.05 -1.93
N ARG A 81 -7.40 -9.76 -2.38
CA ARG A 81 -7.54 -10.83 -3.40
C ARG A 81 -8.30 -12.05 -2.89
N LYS A 82 -8.35 -12.27 -1.58
CA LYS A 82 -9.18 -13.31 -0.94
C LYS A 82 -10.65 -12.90 -0.79
N GLY A 83 -11.01 -11.65 -1.16
CA GLY A 83 -12.35 -11.11 -0.91
C GLY A 83 -12.55 -10.62 0.52
N GLU A 84 -11.45 -10.49 1.28
CA GLU A 84 -11.45 -10.01 2.65
C GLU A 84 -11.02 -8.53 2.71
N ILE A 85 -11.45 -7.82 3.74
CA ILE A 85 -11.01 -6.44 4.00
C ILE A 85 -9.89 -6.51 5.04
N PRO A 86 -8.69 -5.93 4.77
CA PRO A 86 -7.64 -5.86 5.77
C PRO A 86 -8.16 -5.14 7.02
N ASN A 87 -8.13 -5.83 8.17
CA ASN A 87 -8.41 -5.20 9.44
C ASN A 87 -7.32 -4.17 9.72
N SER A 88 -7.71 -2.94 10.05
CA SER A 88 -6.80 -2.01 10.72
C SER A 88 -6.48 -2.63 12.08
N ILE A 89 -5.25 -3.09 12.28
CA ILE A 89 -4.80 -3.52 13.61
C ILE A 89 -4.90 -2.29 14.52
N GLN A 90 -5.99 -2.23 15.28
CA GLN A 90 -6.17 -1.39 16.44
C GLN A 90 -6.81 -2.24 17.54
N GLU A 91 -6.27 -3.45 17.72
CA GLU A 91 -6.33 -4.21 18.96
C GLU A 91 -4.93 -4.80 19.15
N MET A 92 -4.04 -4.02 19.76
CA MET A 92 -2.98 -4.57 20.59
C MET A 92 -3.35 -4.23 22.04
N PRO A 93 -3.30 -5.20 22.96
CA PRO A 93 -3.59 -5.01 24.38
C PRO A 93 -2.63 -4.01 25.04
#